data_AF-A0A3R7X447-F1
#
_entry.id   AF-A0A3R7X447-F1
#
_cell.length_a   1.000
_cell.length_b   1.000
_cell.length_c   1.000
_cell.angle_alpha   90.00
_cell.angle_beta   90.00
_cell.angle_gamma   90.00
#
_symmetry.space_group_name_H-M   'P 1'
#
loop_
_entity.id
_entity.type
_entity.pdbx_description
1 polymer ?
#
loop_
_entity_poly.entity_id
_entity_poly.type
_entity_poly.pdbx_seq_one_letter_code
_entity_poly.pdbx_strand_id
1 'polypeptide(L)'
;MDDGLTGLEAAVVLIAFVVVAAVFSHMVIAAGVSISGGVNAELYQGLSVAGSGLMVAGTVYATDLMSEQRYAQEVRIPIRLLPNSDPIDLSTLTIHIIGTDHYGLIPANDLLFAQTPASGRYSIRHPHRADQNPILKPGEMVTIAVRPTVVGNLQAGDNPTIEIIAPGIHPLRVQLSFPADLQPIMAVG
;
A
#
# COMPACT_ATOMS: atom_id res chain seq x y z
N MET A 1 67.84 -28.72 29.82
CA MET A 1 66.67 -29.56 29.51
C MET A 1 65.43 -28.67 29.61
N ASP A 2 65.49 -27.46 29.03
CA ASP A 2 64.63 -26.34 29.44
C ASP A 2 63.94 -25.64 28.26
N ASP A 3 64.42 -25.83 27.02
CA ASP A 3 63.79 -25.30 25.81
C ASP A 3 62.48 -26.03 25.41
N GLY A 4 62.26 -27.24 25.93
CA GLY A 4 61.03 -28.01 25.66
C GLY A 4 59.81 -27.50 26.45
N LEU A 5 60.03 -26.83 27.59
CA LEU A 5 58.96 -26.35 28.46
C LEU A 5 58.44 -24.97 28.03
N THR A 6 59.34 -24.07 27.61
CA THR A 6 58.99 -22.76 27.05
C THR A 6 58.27 -22.88 25.70
N GLY A 7 58.60 -23.91 24.90
CA GLY A 7 57.88 -24.23 23.66
C GLY A 7 56.44 -24.72 23.90
N LEU A 8 56.20 -25.46 24.99
CA LEU A 8 54.85 -25.91 25.37
C LEU A 8 53.98 -24.74 25.84
N GLU A 9 54.54 -23.83 26.64
CA GLU A 9 53.84 -22.60 27.07
C GLU A 9 53.49 -21.71 25.87
N ALA A 10 54.42 -21.53 24.94
CA ALA A 10 54.17 -20.82 23.69
C ALA A 10 53.08 -21.50 22.83
N ALA A 11 53.05 -22.84 22.79
CA ALA A 11 52.04 -23.58 22.05
C ALA A 11 50.63 -23.43 22.64
N VAL A 12 50.50 -23.40 23.98
CA VAL A 12 49.20 -23.15 24.65
C VAL A 12 48.70 -21.74 24.35
N VAL A 13 49.58 -20.74 24.40
CA VAL A 13 49.24 -19.35 24.04
C VAL A 13 48.85 -19.25 22.57
N LEU A 14 49.56 -19.94 21.68
CA LEU A 14 49.24 -19.99 20.25
C LEU A 14 47.85 -20.57 20.01
N ILE A 15 47.50 -21.68 20.65
CA ILE A 15 46.17 -22.29 20.54
C ILE A 15 45.09 -21.33 21.05
N ALA A 16 45.31 -20.70 22.20
CA ALA A 16 44.36 -19.71 22.73
C ALA A 16 44.14 -18.55 21.75
N PHE A 17 45.20 -18.05 21.12
CA PHE A 17 45.11 -16.97 20.13
C PHE A 17 44.36 -17.40 18.87
N VAL A 18 44.62 -18.62 18.38
CA VAL A 18 43.92 -19.19 17.22
C VAL A 18 42.43 -19.40 17.51
N VAL A 19 42.07 -19.88 18.70
CA VAL A 19 40.67 -20.08 19.10
C VAL A 19 39.93 -18.75 19.19
N VAL A 20 40.54 -17.73 19.81
CA VAL A 20 39.95 -16.38 19.87
C VAL A 20 39.78 -15.80 18.47
N ALA A 21 40.77 -15.95 17.58
CA ALA A 21 40.68 -15.53 16.19
C ALA A 21 39.59 -16.28 15.41
N ALA A 22 39.40 -17.58 15.65
CA ALA A 22 38.38 -18.39 15.00
C ALA A 22 36.96 -18.00 15.44
N VAL A 23 36.73 -17.79 16.74
CA VAL A 23 35.43 -17.33 17.26
C VAL A 23 35.13 -15.92 16.79
N PHE A 24 36.14 -15.04 16.78
CA PHE A 24 36.00 -13.69 16.22
C PHE A 24 35.65 -13.72 14.73
N SER A 25 36.34 -14.55 13.95
CA SER A 25 36.05 -14.74 12.51
C SER A 25 34.64 -15.27 12.29
N HIS A 26 34.16 -16.20 13.13
CA HIS A 26 32.80 -16.70 13.06
C HIS A 26 31.76 -15.60 13.31
N MET A 27 31.96 -14.74 14.32
CA MET A 27 31.08 -13.60 14.60
C MET A 27 31.07 -12.59 13.44
N VAL A 28 32.24 -12.30 12.85
CA VAL A 28 32.37 -11.39 11.71
C VAL A 28 31.67 -11.96 10.47
N ILE A 29 31.83 -13.26 10.18
CA ILE A 29 31.14 -13.93 9.07
C ILE A 29 29.62 -13.95 9.31
N ALA A 30 29.17 -14.29 10.53
CA ALA A 30 27.75 -14.31 10.87
C ALA A 30 27.10 -12.93 10.76
N ALA A 31 27.79 -11.88 11.23
CA ALA A 31 27.36 -10.50 11.04
C ALA A 31 27.35 -10.11 9.56
N GLY A 32 28.39 -10.48 8.81
CA GLY A 32 28.48 -10.23 7.37
C GLY A 32 27.38 -10.89 6.55
N VAL A 33 27.04 -12.15 6.87
CA VAL A 33 25.92 -12.89 6.26
C VAL A 33 24.58 -12.24 6.61
N SER A 34 24.39 -11.78 7.85
CA SER A 34 23.14 -11.14 8.30
C SER A 34 22.93 -9.77 7.64
N ILE A 35 23.99 -8.95 7.57
CA ILE A 35 23.96 -7.65 6.88
C ILE A 35 23.70 -7.85 5.38
N SER A 36 24.41 -8.79 4.75
CA SER A 36 24.24 -9.09 3.32
C SER A 36 22.84 -9.64 3.00
N GLY A 37 22.28 -10.47 3.88
CA GLY A 37 20.91 -10.97 3.75
C GLY A 37 19.87 -9.85 3.80
N GLY A 38 20.00 -8.92 4.76
CA GLY A 38 19.13 -7.74 4.89
C GLY A 38 19.22 -6.81 3.69
N VAL A 39 20.43 -6.45 3.26
CA VAL A 39 20.67 -5.57 2.10
C VAL A 39 20.06 -6.13 0.83
N ASN A 40 20.21 -7.43 0.56
CA ASN A 40 19.59 -8.04 -0.62
C ASN A 40 18.06 -7.96 -0.54
N ALA A 41 17.45 -8.32 0.59
CA ALA A 41 16.01 -8.26 0.77
C ALA A 41 15.47 -6.83 0.59
N GLU A 42 16.13 -5.83 1.16
CA GLU A 42 15.78 -4.42 1.05
C GLU A 42 15.93 -3.89 -0.39
N LEU A 43 16.98 -4.32 -1.11
CA LEU A 43 17.16 -3.99 -2.53
C LEU A 43 16.05 -4.59 -3.39
N TYR A 44 15.76 -5.88 -3.23
CA TYR A 44 14.66 -6.54 -3.96
C TYR A 44 13.31 -5.87 -3.67
N GLN A 45 13.04 -5.50 -2.41
CA GLN A 45 11.87 -4.73 -2.04
C GLN A 45 11.86 -3.33 -2.69
N GLY A 46 12.98 -2.61 -2.69
CA GLY A 46 13.10 -1.30 -3.33
C GLY A 46 12.85 -1.33 -4.84
N LEU A 47 13.36 -2.37 -5.53
CA LEU A 47 13.11 -2.63 -6.94
C LEU A 47 11.63 -2.99 -7.21
N SER A 48 11.03 -3.82 -6.37
CA SER A 48 9.60 -4.16 -6.45
C SER A 48 8.73 -2.90 -6.28
N VAL A 49 9.00 -2.06 -5.28
CA VAL A 49 8.25 -0.83 -5.01
C VAL A 49 8.34 0.21 -6.15
N ALA A 50 9.47 0.31 -6.85
CA ALA A 50 9.66 1.32 -7.91
C ALA A 50 8.81 1.07 -9.17
N GLY A 51 8.46 -0.18 -9.47
CA GLY A 51 7.61 -0.55 -10.61
C GLY A 51 6.22 -1.06 -10.23
N SER A 52 5.96 -1.20 -8.93
CA SER A 52 4.68 -1.63 -8.39
C SER A 52 3.81 -0.45 -7.96
N GLY A 53 2.51 -0.67 -7.95
CA GLY A 53 1.58 0.39 -7.59
C GLY A 53 0.18 0.18 -8.11
N LEU A 54 -0.71 1.06 -7.67
CA LEU A 54 -2.04 1.20 -8.24
C LEU A 54 -2.04 2.36 -9.23
N MET A 55 -2.80 2.22 -10.31
CA MET A 55 -3.08 3.31 -11.24
C MET A 55 -4.58 3.44 -11.46
N VAL A 56 -5.04 4.65 -11.80
CA VAL A 56 -6.42 4.83 -12.30
C VAL A 56 -6.52 4.24 -13.69
N ALA A 57 -7.46 3.32 -13.89
CA ALA A 57 -7.66 2.55 -15.11
C ALA A 57 -9.04 2.82 -15.72
N GLY A 58 -9.30 4.08 -16.08
CA GLY A 58 -10.54 4.53 -16.68
C GLY A 58 -10.95 5.89 -16.16
N THR A 59 -12.21 6.24 -16.39
CA THR A 59 -12.78 7.52 -15.92
C THR A 59 -13.26 7.39 -14.47
N VAL A 60 -12.91 8.36 -13.64
CA VAL A 60 -13.44 8.48 -12.27
C VAL A 60 -14.80 9.16 -12.34
N TYR A 61 -15.80 8.59 -11.69
CA TYR A 61 -17.16 9.14 -11.70
C TYR A 61 -17.62 9.52 -10.31
N ALA A 62 -18.28 10.67 -10.19
CA ALA A 62 -19.08 11.02 -9.04
C ALA A 62 -20.56 10.68 -9.31
N THR A 63 -21.26 10.29 -8.26
CA THR A 63 -22.70 9.99 -8.30
C THR A 63 -23.39 10.62 -7.10
N ASP A 64 -24.51 11.27 -7.39
CA ASP A 64 -25.49 11.68 -6.40
C ASP A 64 -26.43 10.49 -6.11
N LEU A 65 -26.62 10.19 -4.82
CA LEU A 65 -27.51 9.12 -4.35
C LEU A 65 -28.81 9.68 -3.72
N MET A 66 -29.01 11.01 -3.70
CA MET A 66 -30.19 11.68 -3.15
C MET A 66 -30.74 12.70 -4.15
N SER A 67 -31.90 12.44 -4.74
CA SER A 67 -32.51 13.19 -5.86
C SER A 67 -32.73 14.72 -5.66
N GLU A 68 -32.48 15.29 -4.49
CA GLU A 68 -32.89 16.67 -4.16
C GLU A 68 -31.75 17.60 -3.73
N GLN A 69 -30.59 17.09 -3.31
CA GLN A 69 -29.45 17.90 -2.89
C GLN A 69 -28.30 17.70 -3.87
N ARG A 70 -27.94 18.74 -4.62
CA ARG A 70 -26.86 18.71 -5.63
C ARG A 70 -25.48 18.56 -4.97
N TYR A 71 -25.19 17.42 -4.36
CA TYR A 71 -23.88 17.06 -3.84
C TYR A 71 -23.55 15.65 -4.32
N ALA A 72 -22.32 15.42 -4.74
CA ALA A 72 -21.89 14.05 -4.98
C ALA A 72 -21.77 13.31 -3.65
N GLN A 73 -22.28 12.08 -3.60
CA GLN A 73 -22.26 11.27 -2.39
C GLN A 73 -21.29 10.10 -2.52
N GLU A 74 -21.10 9.61 -3.74
CA GLU A 74 -20.22 8.47 -4.03
C GLU A 74 -19.24 8.84 -5.15
N VAL A 75 -17.97 8.47 -4.97
CA VAL A 75 -16.94 8.54 -6.01
C VAL A 75 -16.51 7.12 -6.39
N ARG A 76 -16.45 6.84 -7.69
CA ARG A 76 -16.12 5.54 -8.28
C ARG A 76 -14.80 5.65 -9.01
N ILE A 77 -13.80 4.96 -8.49
CA ILE A 77 -12.43 5.00 -8.98
C ILE A 77 -12.09 3.62 -9.55
N PRO A 78 -12.01 3.46 -10.89
CA PRO A 78 -11.45 2.26 -11.47
C PRO A 78 -9.94 2.26 -11.23
N ILE A 79 -9.43 1.27 -10.52
CA ILE A 79 -8.02 1.08 -10.23
C ILE A 79 -7.51 -0.21 -10.88
N ARG A 80 -6.24 -0.23 -11.27
CA ARG A 80 -5.52 -1.41 -11.73
C ARG A 80 -4.24 -1.58 -10.96
N LEU A 81 -3.91 -2.83 -10.65
CA LEU A 81 -2.60 -3.18 -10.10
C LEU A 81 -1.57 -3.28 -11.23
N LEU A 82 -0.46 -2.57 -11.12
CA LEU A 82 0.60 -2.59 -12.13
C LEU A 82 1.19 -4.02 -12.28
N PRO A 83 1.57 -4.47 -13.49
CA PRO A 83 2.02 -5.84 -13.74
C PRO A 83 3.21 -6.33 -12.89
N ASN A 84 4.02 -5.41 -12.38
CA ASN A 84 5.21 -5.71 -11.57
C ASN A 84 4.96 -5.61 -10.06
N SER A 85 3.70 -5.58 -9.63
CA SER A 85 3.35 -5.52 -8.21
C SER A 85 3.13 -6.92 -7.64
N ASP A 86 3.32 -7.09 -6.33
CA ASP A 86 2.81 -8.28 -5.64
C ASP A 86 1.27 -8.20 -5.50
N PRO A 87 0.55 -9.33 -5.45
CA PRO A 87 -0.88 -9.31 -5.20
C PRO A 87 -1.25 -8.59 -3.90
N ILE A 88 -2.33 -7.81 -3.92
CA ILE A 88 -2.73 -6.94 -2.80
C ILE A 88 -4.08 -7.37 -2.25
N ASP A 89 -4.21 -7.37 -0.92
CA ASP A 89 -5.50 -7.55 -0.25
C ASP A 89 -6.27 -6.22 -0.15
N LEU A 90 -7.35 -6.12 -0.93
CA LEU A 90 -8.22 -4.95 -0.99
C LEU A 90 -8.96 -4.65 0.32
N SER A 91 -9.04 -5.60 1.25
CA SER A 91 -9.64 -5.37 2.58
C SER A 91 -8.73 -4.56 3.51
N THR A 92 -7.44 -4.49 3.20
CA THR A 92 -6.42 -3.80 4.00
C THR A 92 -6.15 -2.36 3.54
N LEU A 93 -6.87 -1.89 2.53
CA LEU A 93 -6.68 -0.54 2.00
C LEU A 93 -7.05 0.50 3.05
N THR A 94 -6.20 1.51 3.14
CA THR A 94 -6.47 2.74 3.89
C THR A 94 -6.77 3.83 2.89
N ILE A 95 -7.98 4.39 2.94
CA ILE A 95 -8.41 5.46 2.04
C ILE A 95 -8.58 6.75 2.83
N HIS A 96 -7.96 7.82 2.34
CA HIS A 96 -8.17 9.18 2.85
C HIS A 96 -8.86 10.04 1.80
N ILE A 97 -9.78 10.89 2.26
CA ILE A 97 -10.22 12.05 1.50
C ILE A 97 -9.55 13.30 2.08
N ILE A 98 -8.95 14.10 1.21
CA ILE A 98 -8.22 15.31 1.53
C ILE A 98 -8.90 16.44 0.75
N GLY A 99 -9.68 17.28 1.42
CA GLY A 99 -10.28 18.46 0.80
C GLY A 99 -10.12 19.70 1.68
N THR A 100 -10.60 20.83 1.19
CA THR A 100 -10.50 22.12 1.87
C THR A 100 -11.24 22.13 3.21
N ASP A 101 -12.39 21.45 3.26
CA ASP A 101 -13.25 21.43 4.45
C ASP A 101 -12.84 20.35 5.44
N HIS A 102 -12.37 19.19 4.95
CA HIS A 102 -12.14 18.04 5.80
C HIS A 102 -11.06 17.09 5.30
N TYR A 103 -10.32 16.53 6.27
CA TYR A 103 -9.49 15.34 6.11
C TYR A 103 -10.15 14.17 6.86
N GLY A 104 -10.38 13.04 6.19
CA GLY A 104 -11.07 11.92 6.80
C GLY A 104 -10.57 10.55 6.32
N LEU A 105 -10.48 9.61 7.26
CA LEU A 105 -10.30 8.18 6.99
C LEU A 105 -11.63 7.55 6.57
N ILE A 106 -11.58 6.78 5.48
CA ILE A 106 -12.69 6.02 4.95
C ILE A 106 -12.36 4.53 5.10
N PRO A 107 -12.87 3.83 6.13
CA PRO A 107 -12.66 2.41 6.32
C PRO A 107 -13.47 1.55 5.34
N ALA A 108 -13.12 0.26 5.28
CA ALA A 108 -13.85 -0.73 4.48
C ALA A 108 -15.30 -0.85 4.94
N ASN A 109 -16.21 -1.12 4.00
CA ASN A 109 -17.59 -1.48 4.26
C ASN A 109 -17.66 -2.88 4.89
N ASP A 110 -18.66 -3.12 5.76
CA ASP A 110 -18.80 -4.41 6.45
C ASP A 110 -18.90 -5.59 5.46
N LEU A 111 -19.62 -5.35 4.35
CA LEU A 111 -19.50 -6.16 3.14
C LEU A 111 -18.56 -5.44 2.18
N LEU A 112 -17.32 -5.92 2.07
CA LEU A 112 -16.31 -5.31 1.20
C LEU A 112 -16.81 -5.26 -0.24
N PHE A 113 -17.51 -6.29 -0.70
CA PHE A 113 -18.10 -6.31 -2.01
C PHE A 113 -19.57 -5.93 -1.96
N ALA A 114 -19.84 -4.65 -2.21
CA ALA A 114 -21.17 -4.09 -2.20
C ALA A 114 -21.33 -3.10 -3.35
N GLN A 115 -22.52 -3.05 -3.93
CA GLN A 115 -22.83 -2.12 -5.02
C GLN A 115 -22.75 -0.65 -4.59
N THR A 116 -23.09 -0.39 -3.34
CA THR A 116 -23.03 0.93 -2.71
C THR A 116 -22.61 0.74 -1.26
N PRO A 117 -21.51 1.36 -0.80
CA PRO A 117 -21.10 1.27 0.59
C PRO A 117 -22.00 2.11 1.50
N ALA A 118 -21.97 1.79 2.80
CA ALA A 118 -22.55 2.66 3.82
C ALA A 118 -21.86 4.04 3.83
N SER A 119 -22.54 5.05 4.37
CA SER A 119 -21.95 6.39 4.53
C SER A 119 -20.69 6.32 5.39
N GLY A 120 -19.63 6.98 4.94
CA GLY A 120 -18.30 6.97 5.57
C GLY A 120 -17.44 5.76 5.22
N ARG A 121 -17.78 4.96 4.21
CA ARG A 121 -17.08 3.70 3.90
C ARG A 121 -16.77 3.52 2.41
N TYR A 122 -15.86 2.60 2.12
CA TYR A 122 -15.57 2.15 0.76
C TYR A 122 -15.98 0.69 0.51
N SER A 123 -16.33 0.36 -0.72
CA SER A 123 -16.56 -1.02 -1.18
C SER A 123 -15.93 -1.26 -2.55
N ILE A 124 -15.82 -2.53 -2.92
CA ILE A 124 -15.40 -3.01 -4.24
C ILE A 124 -16.63 -3.37 -5.04
N ARG A 125 -16.75 -2.78 -6.24
CA ARG A 125 -17.97 -2.83 -7.03
C ARG A 125 -17.88 -3.71 -8.26
N HIS A 126 -16.87 -3.49 -9.11
CA HIS A 126 -16.78 -4.12 -10.43
C HIS A 126 -15.34 -4.23 -10.92
N PRO A 127 -14.92 -5.35 -11.55
CA PRO A 127 -15.66 -6.60 -11.66
C PRO A 127 -15.80 -7.24 -10.28
N HIS A 128 -17.04 -7.55 -9.90
CA HIS A 128 -17.29 -8.34 -8.71
C HIS A 128 -16.97 -9.79 -9.06
N ARG A 129 -16.00 -10.40 -8.38
CA ARG A 129 -15.71 -11.81 -8.59
C ARG A 129 -16.80 -12.65 -7.92
N ALA A 130 -17.19 -13.75 -8.57
CA ALA A 130 -18.17 -14.69 -8.01
C ALA A 130 -17.73 -15.27 -6.66
N ASP A 131 -16.42 -15.42 -6.44
CA ASP A 131 -15.81 -15.93 -5.21
C ASP A 131 -15.60 -14.85 -4.13
N GLN A 132 -15.86 -13.58 -4.45
CA GLN A 132 -15.63 -12.43 -3.56
C GLN A 132 -14.21 -12.43 -2.95
N ASN A 133 -13.21 -12.86 -3.72
CA ASN A 133 -11.83 -12.87 -3.28
C ASN A 133 -11.25 -11.44 -3.27
N PRO A 134 -10.82 -10.89 -2.12
CA PRO A 134 -10.29 -9.52 -2.01
C PRO A 134 -8.88 -9.37 -2.57
N ILE A 135 -8.24 -10.44 -3.04
CA ILE A 135 -6.89 -10.37 -3.61
C ILE A 135 -6.94 -9.85 -5.06
N LEU A 136 -6.39 -8.65 -5.27
CA LEU A 136 -6.16 -8.04 -6.58
C LEU A 136 -4.81 -8.52 -7.11
N LYS A 137 -4.79 -9.16 -8.28
CA LYS A 137 -3.56 -9.65 -8.92
C LYS A 137 -3.02 -8.67 -9.97
N PRO A 138 -1.74 -8.77 -10.35
CA PRO A 138 -1.14 -7.84 -11.30
C PRO A 138 -1.85 -7.86 -12.65
N GLY A 139 -2.11 -6.66 -13.20
CA GLY A 139 -2.89 -6.46 -14.43
C GLY A 139 -4.40 -6.49 -14.23
N GLU A 140 -4.91 -6.92 -13.07
CA GLU A 140 -6.34 -6.91 -12.76
C GLU A 140 -6.80 -5.51 -12.39
N MET A 141 -8.07 -5.24 -12.69
CA MET A 141 -8.72 -3.95 -12.47
C MET A 141 -9.98 -4.18 -11.64
N VAL A 142 -10.24 -3.27 -10.70
CA VAL A 142 -11.47 -3.18 -9.92
C VAL A 142 -11.90 -1.74 -9.75
N THR A 143 -13.17 -1.51 -9.43
CA THR A 143 -13.74 -0.19 -9.15
C THR A 143 -13.97 -0.09 -7.65
N ILE A 144 -13.26 0.83 -7.01
CA ILE A 144 -13.51 1.22 -5.63
C ILE A 144 -14.64 2.26 -5.64
N ALA A 145 -15.71 1.99 -4.89
CA ALA A 145 -16.74 2.96 -4.57
C ALA A 145 -16.42 3.55 -3.20
N VAL A 146 -16.31 4.87 -3.12
CA VAL A 146 -15.97 5.63 -1.91
C VAL A 146 -17.15 6.53 -1.59
N ARG A 147 -17.72 6.41 -0.38
CA ARG A 147 -18.83 7.26 0.08
C ARG A 147 -18.46 7.98 1.36
N PRO A 148 -17.92 9.21 1.30
CA PRO A 148 -17.59 9.99 2.49
C PRO A 148 -18.83 10.37 3.29
N THR A 149 -18.71 10.47 4.62
CA THR A 149 -19.78 11.01 5.48
C THR A 149 -19.93 12.53 5.31
N VAL A 150 -18.80 13.22 5.14
CA VAL A 150 -18.76 14.67 4.95
C VAL A 150 -18.71 14.97 3.46
N VAL A 151 -19.85 15.38 2.90
CA VAL A 151 -19.99 15.74 1.48
C VAL A 151 -19.58 17.18 1.17
N GLY A 152 -19.11 17.93 2.17
CA GLY A 152 -18.57 19.29 1.98
C GLY A 152 -17.35 19.35 1.06
N ASN A 153 -16.61 18.24 0.92
CA ASN A 153 -15.52 18.13 -0.05
C ASN A 153 -15.98 17.73 -1.46
N LEU A 154 -17.27 17.50 -1.68
CA LEU A 154 -17.86 16.94 -2.90
C LEU A 154 -18.91 17.87 -3.51
N GLN A 155 -18.73 19.18 -3.35
CA GLN A 155 -19.63 20.21 -3.86
C GLN A 155 -19.14 20.81 -5.19
N ALA A 156 -19.97 21.63 -5.79
CA ALA A 156 -19.68 22.28 -7.05
C ALA A 156 -18.45 23.20 -6.92
N GLY A 157 -17.44 23.00 -7.76
CA GLY A 157 -16.20 23.77 -7.74
C GLY A 157 -15.10 23.25 -6.81
N ASP A 158 -15.36 22.21 -6.00
CA ASP A 158 -14.36 21.61 -5.14
C ASP A 158 -13.36 20.75 -5.91
N ASN A 159 -12.14 20.62 -5.37
CA ASN A 159 -11.09 19.80 -5.95
C ASN A 159 -10.40 18.92 -4.90
N PRO A 160 -11.12 18.00 -4.24
CA PRO A 160 -10.53 17.13 -3.23
C PRO A 160 -9.58 16.11 -3.86
N THR A 161 -8.71 15.52 -3.05
CA THR A 161 -7.87 14.39 -3.42
C THR A 161 -8.29 13.16 -2.64
N ILE A 162 -8.46 12.03 -3.32
CA ILE A 162 -8.59 10.72 -2.69
C ILE A 162 -7.23 10.03 -2.73
N GLU A 163 -6.70 9.70 -1.57
CA GLU A 163 -5.46 8.94 -1.43
C GLU A 163 -5.78 7.50 -1.02
N ILE A 164 -5.28 6.55 -1.80
CA ILE A 164 -5.45 5.11 -1.59
C ILE A 164 -4.09 4.53 -1.24
N ILE A 165 -3.99 4.00 -0.03
CA ILE A 165 -2.78 3.40 0.51
C ILE A 165 -2.99 1.90 0.62
N ALA A 166 -2.09 1.13 0.02
CA ALA A 166 -2.04 -0.31 0.15
C ALA A 166 -0.68 -0.72 0.74
N PRO A 167 -0.63 -1.77 1.58
CA PRO A 167 0.63 -2.27 2.12
C PRO A 167 1.60 -2.68 1.00
N GLY A 168 2.87 -2.27 1.11
CA GLY A 168 3.94 -2.74 0.24
C GLY A 168 4.07 -2.08 -1.14
N ILE A 169 3.24 -1.08 -1.48
CA ILE A 169 3.33 -0.34 -2.74
C ILE A 169 3.18 1.17 -2.56
N HIS A 170 3.50 1.95 -3.60
CA HIS A 170 3.34 3.41 -3.55
C HIS A 170 1.85 3.83 -3.46
N PRO A 171 1.50 4.83 -2.61
CA PRO A 171 0.14 5.37 -2.54
C PRO A 171 -0.35 5.92 -3.89
N LEU A 172 -1.61 5.63 -4.22
CA LEU A 172 -2.26 6.24 -5.38
C LEU A 172 -3.03 7.48 -4.93
N ARG A 173 -2.70 8.64 -5.50
CA ARG A 173 -3.44 9.89 -5.31
C ARG A 173 -4.29 10.19 -6.53
N VAL A 174 -5.58 10.39 -6.31
CA VAL A 174 -6.57 10.71 -7.33
C VAL A 174 -7.10 12.11 -7.02
N GLN A 175 -6.63 13.11 -7.74
CA GLN A 175 -7.18 14.45 -7.65
C GLN A 175 -8.52 14.49 -8.40
N LEU A 176 -9.55 14.99 -7.74
CA LEU A 176 -10.87 15.16 -8.33
C LEU A 176 -11.09 16.63 -8.69
N SER A 177 -11.92 16.87 -9.71
CA SER A 177 -12.38 18.21 -10.05
C SER A 177 -13.88 18.21 -10.27
N PHE A 178 -14.62 18.91 -9.40
CA PHE A 178 -16.06 19.01 -9.46
C PHE A 178 -16.46 20.28 -10.24
N PRO A 179 -17.26 20.15 -11.32
CA PRO A 179 -17.72 21.31 -12.07
C PRO A 179 -18.65 22.21 -11.24
N ALA A 180 -18.82 23.45 -11.68
CA ALA A 180 -19.72 24.42 -11.03
C ALA A 180 -21.21 24.03 -11.14
N ASP A 181 -21.57 23.14 -12.06
CA ASP A 181 -22.92 22.58 -12.18
C ASP A 181 -22.85 21.06 -12.04
N LEU A 182 -23.53 20.53 -11.02
CA LEU A 182 -23.47 19.11 -10.65
C LEU A 182 -24.60 18.33 -11.31
N GLN A 183 -24.23 17.22 -11.95
CA GLN A 183 -25.16 16.25 -12.53
C GLN A 183 -25.27 15.00 -11.65
N PRO A 184 -26.38 14.25 -11.73
CA PRO A 184 -26.55 13.02 -10.94
C PRO A 184 -25.43 12.00 -11.13
N ILE A 185 -24.86 11.94 -12.32
CA ILE A 185 -23.66 11.14 -12.64
C ILE A 185 -22.76 12.02 -13.51
N MET A 186 -21.50 12.16 -13.12
CA MET A 186 -20.54 12.98 -13.86
C MET A 186 -19.10 12.44 -13.71
N ALA A 187 -18.26 12.75 -14.69
CA ALA A 187 -16.83 12.47 -14.61
C ALA A 187 -16.12 13.51 -13.74
N VAL A 188 -15.16 13.08 -12.93
CA VAL A 188 -14.45 13.92 -11.94
C VAL A 188 -12.94 13.64 -11.88
N GLY A 189 -12.31 13.33 -13.01
CA GLY A 189 -10.88 13.03 -13.11
C GLY A 189 -10.13 13.96 -14.04
#